data_AF-A0A0R3T8U2-F1
#
_entry.id   AF-A0A0R3T8U2-F1
#
_cell.length_a   1.000
_cell.length_b   1.000
_cell.length_c   1.000
_cell.angle_alpha   90.00
_cell.angle_beta   90.00
_cell.angle_gamma   90.00
#
_symmetry.space_group_name_H-M   'P 1'
#
loop_
_entity.id
_entity.type
_entity.pdbx_description
1 polymer ?
#
loop_
_entity_poly.entity_id
_entity_poly.type
_entity_poly.pdbx_seq_one_letter_code
_entity_poly.pdbx_strand_id
1 'polypeptide(L)'
;MNGGFELKLPERSGHVAEMWVNRSEEARRLLYEEEDKYGDIIIGDFVDTYVNLTYKILTIHRWASVFCHGQTDVFLFMDDDYLFNAKNMLAYLKGFSREELRQMLRGPMMTWRHVIRPKMDNRKNKWAITQQEVPWSRLPTYAAGAAILIGADILDDMIISELYTRFLWVDDAYLGFVVAKLSPRQFEDLKGFYLESSNNDKALIPLFRYPTYVWGTARLIGADVPNELIIVEVYTHFLLANDAYLGFVMANLPSRQFRDMKGFYWEANNNKKALTYHTPIQLTFVWLEDNLKQFLLAVSDNSNLDLHLDAASRLILGFCWVVTSKGFVWDILRPSSSR
;
A
#
# COMPACT_ATOMS: atom_id res chain seq x y z
N MET A 1 -9.40 -20.68 21.33
CA MET A 1 -8.96 -22.09 21.35
C MET A 1 -7.82 -22.23 20.34
N ASN A 2 -6.56 -22.08 20.76
CA ASN A 2 -5.38 -22.08 19.86
C ASN A 2 -4.68 -23.45 19.82
N GLY A 3 -5.43 -24.56 19.93
CA GLY A 3 -4.82 -25.90 19.97
C GLY A 3 -3.72 -26.12 21.03
N GLY A 4 -3.72 -25.32 22.11
CA GLY A 4 -2.84 -25.48 23.26
C GLY A 4 -1.42 -24.88 23.14
N PHE A 5 -1.09 -24.18 22.05
CA PHE A 5 0.20 -23.49 21.94
C PHE A 5 0.10 -22.00 22.30
N GLU A 6 1.20 -21.45 22.81
CA GLU A 6 1.29 -20.03 23.15
C GLU A 6 1.45 -19.19 21.88
N LEU A 7 0.57 -18.20 21.73
CA LEU A 7 0.58 -17.24 20.63
C LEU A 7 1.24 -15.95 21.11
N LYS A 8 2.29 -15.51 20.41
CA LYS A 8 2.92 -14.22 20.65
C LYS A 8 2.75 -13.31 19.43
N LEU A 9 2.29 -12.09 19.65
CA LEU A 9 2.12 -11.04 18.63
C LEU A 9 3.27 -10.03 18.77
N PRO A 10 4.37 -10.12 18.00
CA PRO A 10 5.56 -9.31 18.21
C PRO A 10 5.46 -7.86 17.70
N GLU A 11 4.41 -7.50 16.96
CA GLU A 11 4.30 -6.25 16.19
C GLU A 11 3.25 -5.28 16.79
N ARG A 12 2.76 -4.32 15.99
CA ARG A 12 1.68 -3.38 16.35
C ARG A 12 0.50 -4.08 17.03
N SER A 13 0.05 -5.20 16.49
CA SER A 13 -1.10 -5.94 17.01
C SER A 13 -0.93 -6.38 18.47
N GLY A 14 0.29 -6.76 18.88
CA GLY A 14 0.58 -7.14 20.26
C GLY A 14 0.62 -5.92 21.19
N HIS A 15 1.31 -4.86 20.76
CA HIS A 15 1.41 -3.61 21.52
C HIS A 15 0.04 -2.96 21.74
N VAL A 16 -0.82 -2.94 20.72
CA VAL A 16 -2.19 -2.41 20.83
C VAL A 16 -3.02 -3.29 21.77
N ALA A 17 -2.92 -4.62 21.65
CA ALA A 17 -3.62 -5.52 22.56
C ALA A 17 -3.21 -5.30 24.03
N GLU A 18 -1.92 -5.17 24.32
CA GLU A 18 -1.40 -4.88 25.66
C GLU A 18 -1.85 -3.51 26.17
N MET A 19 -1.85 -2.49 25.30
CA MET A 19 -2.26 -1.13 25.64
C MET A 19 -3.73 -1.04 26.07
N TRP A 20 -4.60 -1.89 25.52
CA TRP A 20 -6.06 -1.83 25.73
C TRP A 20 -6.64 -2.95 26.59
N VAL A 21 -5.84 -3.95 27.00
CA VAL A 21 -6.31 -5.18 27.69
C VAL A 21 -7.19 -4.94 28.92
N ASN A 22 -6.98 -3.83 29.64
CA ASN A 22 -7.75 -3.46 30.85
C ASN A 22 -8.48 -2.11 30.71
N ARG A 23 -8.69 -1.65 29.47
CA ARG A 23 -9.28 -0.33 29.17
C ARG A 23 -10.52 -0.46 28.27
N SER A 24 -11.27 -1.55 28.42
CA SER A 24 -12.44 -1.85 27.59
C SER A 24 -13.56 -0.81 27.73
N GLU A 25 -13.82 -0.31 28.93
CA GLU A 25 -14.83 0.73 29.16
C GLU A 25 -14.44 2.06 28.49
N GLU A 26 -13.17 2.43 28.58
CA GLU A 26 -12.64 3.63 27.94
C GLU A 26 -12.65 3.49 26.42
N ALA A 27 -12.19 2.35 25.89
CA ALA A 27 -12.23 2.05 24.46
C ALA A 27 -13.66 2.14 23.91
N ARG A 28 -14.64 1.57 24.64
CA ARG A 28 -16.05 1.61 24.25
C ARG A 28 -16.61 3.03 24.27
N ARG A 29 -16.26 3.84 25.27
CA ARG A 29 -16.67 5.25 25.31
C ARG A 29 -16.10 6.03 24.12
N LEU A 30 -14.81 5.91 23.85
CA LEU A 30 -14.15 6.58 22.74
C LEU A 30 -14.72 6.13 21.38
N LEU A 31 -15.04 4.84 21.24
CA LEU A 31 -15.69 4.29 20.05
C LEU A 31 -17.04 4.95 19.77
N TYR A 32 -17.90 5.10 20.78
CA TYR A 32 -19.19 5.75 20.60
C TYR A 32 -19.07 7.26 20.34
N GLU A 33 -18.09 7.93 20.95
CA GLU A 33 -17.79 9.35 20.66
C GLU A 33 -17.32 9.55 19.21
N GLU A 34 -16.55 8.61 18.66
CA GLU A 34 -16.13 8.61 17.26
C GLU A 34 -17.31 8.35 16.31
N GLU A 35 -18.13 7.33 16.62
CA GLU A 35 -19.31 6.99 15.84
C GLU A 35 -20.33 8.14 15.81
N ASP A 36 -20.61 8.78 16.95
CA ASP A 36 -21.50 9.94 17.03
C ASP A 36 -21.02 11.12 16.16
N LYS A 37 -19.71 11.20 15.92
CA LYS A 37 -19.08 12.29 15.17
C LYS A 37 -19.02 12.02 13.66
N TYR A 38 -18.73 10.78 13.25
CA TYR A 38 -18.44 10.45 11.86
C TYR A 38 -19.52 9.55 11.21
N GLY A 39 -20.19 8.69 11.98
CA GLY A 39 -21.26 7.81 11.50
C GLY A 39 -20.80 6.80 10.45
N ASP A 40 -19.55 6.36 10.52
CA ASP A 40 -18.90 5.47 9.56
C ASP A 40 -18.37 4.17 10.17
N ILE A 41 -18.80 3.81 11.40
CA ILE A 41 -18.37 2.61 12.11
C ILE A 41 -19.45 1.53 12.12
N ILE A 42 -19.05 0.31 11.78
CA ILE A 42 -19.85 -0.90 12.00
C ILE A 42 -19.33 -1.58 13.26
N ILE A 43 -20.17 -1.66 14.29
CA ILE A 43 -19.83 -2.29 15.57
C ILE A 43 -20.41 -3.71 15.61
N GLY A 44 -19.54 -4.72 15.62
CA GLY A 44 -19.92 -6.12 15.75
C GLY A 44 -19.98 -6.60 17.20
N ASP A 45 -20.88 -7.54 17.50
CA ASP A 45 -21.01 -8.16 18.83
C ASP A 45 -20.05 -9.35 18.99
N PHE A 46 -18.76 -9.06 19.06
CA PHE A 46 -17.71 -10.05 19.35
C PHE A 46 -16.51 -9.38 20.02
N VAL A 47 -15.68 -10.17 20.71
CA VAL A 47 -14.44 -9.66 21.31
C VAL A 47 -13.41 -9.47 20.21
N ASP A 48 -13.14 -8.21 19.82
CA ASP A 48 -12.17 -7.88 18.78
C ASP A 48 -10.73 -8.20 19.26
N THR A 49 -10.18 -9.29 18.73
CA THR A 49 -8.83 -9.76 19.01
C THR A 49 -8.23 -10.34 17.74
N TYR A 50 -6.91 -10.44 17.69
CA TYR A 50 -6.21 -11.01 16.53
C TYR A 50 -6.69 -12.44 16.17
N VAL A 51 -7.11 -13.24 17.16
CA VAL A 51 -7.62 -14.61 16.92
C VAL A 51 -9.09 -14.65 16.51
N ASN A 52 -9.78 -13.51 16.59
CA ASN A 52 -11.20 -13.37 16.23
C ASN A 52 -11.39 -12.52 14.96
N LEU A 53 -10.32 -12.19 14.23
CA LEU A 53 -10.40 -11.41 12.99
C LEU A 53 -11.36 -12.04 11.96
N THR A 54 -11.46 -13.36 11.92
CA THR A 54 -12.44 -14.04 11.06
C THR A 54 -13.87 -13.64 11.38
N TYR A 55 -14.25 -13.42 12.65
CA TYR A 55 -15.58 -12.89 12.98
C TYR A 55 -15.77 -11.47 12.48
N LYS A 56 -14.71 -10.65 12.47
CA LYS A 56 -14.73 -9.30 11.91
C LYS A 56 -15.01 -9.33 10.41
N ILE A 57 -14.27 -10.14 9.65
CA ILE A 57 -14.49 -10.33 8.22
C ILE A 57 -15.92 -10.83 7.93
N LEU A 58 -16.37 -11.87 8.63
CA LEU A 58 -17.73 -12.41 8.46
C LEU A 58 -18.82 -11.36 8.74
N THR A 59 -18.62 -10.53 9.76
CA THR A 59 -19.56 -9.45 10.12
C THR A 59 -19.64 -8.41 9.01
N ILE A 60 -18.49 -7.94 8.52
CA ILE A 60 -18.43 -6.90 7.48
C ILE A 60 -18.95 -7.45 6.14
N HIS A 61 -18.62 -8.69 5.76
CA HIS A 61 -19.14 -9.33 4.55
C HIS A 61 -20.67 -9.40 4.54
N ARG A 62 -21.27 -9.88 5.64
CA ARG A 62 -22.73 -9.94 5.79
C ARG A 62 -23.37 -8.56 5.76
N TRP A 63 -22.78 -7.59 6.48
CA TRP A 63 -23.27 -6.22 6.48
C TRP A 63 -23.23 -5.63 5.06
N ALA A 64 -22.11 -5.79 4.35
CA ALA A 64 -21.94 -5.26 2.99
C ALA A 64 -22.93 -5.88 2.00
N SER A 65 -23.12 -7.20 2.01
CA SER A 65 -24.11 -7.85 1.14
C SER A 65 -25.54 -7.41 1.44
N VAL A 66 -25.93 -7.32 2.72
CA VAL A 66 -27.31 -6.96 3.09
C VAL A 66 -27.61 -5.49 2.86
N PHE A 67 -26.72 -4.59 3.31
CA PHE A 67 -27.00 -3.15 3.36
C PHE A 67 -26.47 -2.39 2.14
N CYS A 68 -25.50 -2.92 1.42
CA CYS A 68 -24.98 -2.30 0.19
C CYS A 68 -25.45 -3.02 -1.09
N HIS A 69 -26.43 -3.93 -0.99
CA HIS A 69 -26.98 -4.63 -2.14
C HIS A 69 -27.46 -3.65 -3.23
N GLY A 70 -26.95 -3.82 -4.45
CA GLY A 70 -27.29 -2.97 -5.59
C GLY A 70 -26.70 -1.54 -5.57
N GLN A 71 -25.93 -1.17 -4.53
CA GLN A 71 -25.31 0.16 -4.44
C GLN A 71 -23.91 0.23 -5.06
N THR A 72 -23.21 -0.91 -5.09
CA THR A 72 -21.88 -1.04 -5.70
C THR A 72 -21.76 -2.35 -6.47
N ASP A 73 -20.84 -2.38 -7.43
CA ASP A 73 -20.51 -3.58 -8.20
C ASP A 73 -19.33 -4.36 -7.60
N VAL A 74 -18.50 -3.72 -6.78
CA VAL A 74 -17.32 -4.33 -6.16
C VAL A 74 -17.03 -3.70 -4.80
N PHE A 75 -16.50 -4.51 -3.88
CA PHE A 75 -16.06 -4.11 -2.55
C PHE A 75 -14.55 -4.25 -2.43
N LEU A 76 -13.91 -3.32 -1.71
CA LEU A 76 -12.52 -3.43 -1.30
C LEU A 76 -12.46 -3.63 0.21
N PHE A 77 -11.88 -4.75 0.64
CA PHE A 77 -11.56 -5.04 2.03
C PHE A 77 -10.05 -4.86 2.24
N MET A 78 -9.66 -4.15 3.29
CA MET A 78 -8.27 -3.74 3.54
C MET A 78 -8.03 -3.50 5.03
N ASP A 79 -6.84 -3.85 5.50
CA ASP A 79 -6.35 -3.52 6.83
C ASP A 79 -6.07 -2.01 7.00
N ASP A 80 -6.26 -1.50 8.22
CA ASP A 80 -6.06 -0.09 8.58
C ASP A 80 -4.57 0.34 8.63
N ASP A 81 -3.63 -0.59 8.47
CA ASP A 81 -2.19 -0.36 8.53
C ASP A 81 -1.49 -0.32 7.18
N TYR A 82 -2.26 -0.22 6.09
CA TYR A 82 -1.75 -0.02 4.74
C TYR A 82 -2.00 1.39 4.24
N LEU A 83 -0.95 2.04 3.73
CA LEU A 83 -1.15 3.21 2.88
C LEU A 83 -1.88 2.82 1.60
N PHE A 84 -2.87 3.63 1.26
CA PHE A 84 -3.78 3.38 0.15
C PHE A 84 -3.99 4.64 -0.70
N ASN A 85 -3.99 4.46 -2.02
CA ASN A 85 -4.34 5.52 -2.97
C ASN A 85 -5.67 5.20 -3.66
N ALA A 86 -6.74 5.81 -3.16
CA ALA A 86 -8.09 5.63 -3.69
C ALA A 86 -8.24 6.04 -5.16
N LYS A 87 -7.55 7.11 -5.61
CA LYS A 87 -7.62 7.57 -7.01
C LYS A 87 -7.08 6.51 -7.97
N ASN A 88 -5.96 5.88 -7.61
CA ASN A 88 -5.33 4.84 -8.42
C ASN A 88 -6.17 3.56 -8.43
N MET A 89 -6.76 3.19 -7.29
CA MET A 89 -7.71 2.08 -7.26
C MET A 89 -8.93 2.35 -8.15
N LEU A 90 -9.53 3.54 -8.07
CA LEU A 90 -10.64 3.92 -8.95
C LEU A 90 -10.25 3.91 -10.43
N ALA A 91 -9.04 4.37 -10.77
CA ALA A 91 -8.53 4.30 -12.14
C ALA A 91 -8.37 2.85 -12.63
N TYR A 92 -7.90 1.95 -11.76
CA TYR A 92 -7.84 0.51 -12.05
C TYR A 92 -9.23 -0.08 -12.30
N LEU A 93 -10.20 0.18 -11.41
CA LEU A 93 -11.55 -0.37 -11.50
C LEU A 93 -12.31 0.11 -12.75
N LYS A 94 -12.05 1.34 -13.22
CA LYS A 94 -12.61 1.87 -14.47
C LYS A 94 -12.20 1.09 -15.73
N GLY A 95 -11.17 0.25 -15.64
CA GLY A 95 -10.71 -0.60 -16.74
C GLY A 95 -11.57 -1.84 -17.00
N PHE A 96 -12.59 -2.12 -16.17
CA PHE A 96 -13.41 -3.32 -16.22
C PHE A 96 -14.87 -2.99 -16.53
N SER A 97 -15.58 -3.92 -17.18
CA SER A 97 -17.03 -3.83 -17.32
C SER A 97 -17.74 -4.06 -15.98
N ARG A 98 -19.02 -3.71 -15.92
CA ARG A 98 -19.85 -3.97 -14.75
C ARG A 98 -19.87 -5.47 -14.40
N GLU A 99 -20.06 -6.32 -15.39
CA GLU A 99 -20.11 -7.78 -15.21
C GLU A 99 -18.78 -8.31 -14.67
N GLU A 100 -17.65 -7.81 -15.19
CA GLU A 100 -16.31 -8.16 -14.69
C GLU A 100 -16.10 -7.72 -13.23
N LEU A 101 -16.56 -6.51 -12.87
CA LEU A 101 -16.47 -6.00 -11.49
C LEU A 101 -17.29 -6.85 -10.52
N ARG A 102 -18.52 -7.20 -10.89
CA ARG A 102 -19.43 -7.99 -10.05
C ARG A 102 -18.98 -9.43 -9.84
N GLN A 103 -18.20 -9.97 -10.77
CA GLN A 103 -17.59 -11.29 -10.70
C GLN A 103 -16.13 -11.26 -10.20
N MET A 104 -15.62 -10.09 -9.80
CA MET A 104 -14.22 -9.92 -9.41
C MET A 104 -13.90 -10.66 -8.10
N LEU A 105 -12.74 -11.30 -8.06
CA LEU A 105 -12.18 -11.85 -6.83
C LEU A 105 -10.66 -11.76 -6.89
N ARG A 106 -10.10 -10.64 -6.39
CA ARG A 106 -8.68 -10.29 -6.59
C ARG A 106 -7.99 -9.84 -5.32
N GLY A 107 -6.71 -10.16 -5.20
CA GLY A 107 -5.87 -9.63 -4.12
C GLY A 107 -4.41 -10.08 -4.26
N PRO A 108 -3.52 -9.66 -3.34
CA PRO A 108 -2.14 -10.12 -3.31
C PRO A 108 -2.08 -11.62 -3.00
N MET A 109 -1.67 -12.42 -3.99
CA MET A 109 -1.87 -13.86 -3.97
C MET A 109 -0.90 -14.62 -3.07
N MET A 110 -1.45 -15.49 -2.23
CA MET A 110 -0.73 -16.47 -1.41
C MET A 110 -0.92 -17.86 -1.99
N THR A 111 -0.05 -18.23 -2.93
CA THR A 111 -0.07 -19.53 -3.60
C THR A 111 0.82 -20.56 -2.91
N TRP A 112 0.42 -21.84 -2.95
CA TRP A 112 1.21 -22.98 -2.47
C TRP A 112 1.74 -22.86 -1.03
N ARG A 113 1.03 -22.11 -0.18
CA ARG A 113 1.50 -21.84 1.18
C ARG A 113 1.41 -23.09 2.04
N HIS A 114 2.57 -23.47 2.58
CA HIS A 114 2.65 -24.47 3.62
C HIS A 114 2.01 -23.97 4.90
N VAL A 115 1.25 -24.85 5.56
CA VAL A 115 0.68 -24.55 6.87
C VAL A 115 1.82 -24.39 7.88
N ILE A 116 1.88 -23.25 8.55
CA ILE A 116 2.84 -23.02 9.63
C ILE A 116 2.38 -23.88 10.82
N ARG A 117 3.18 -24.87 11.21
CA ARG A 117 2.87 -25.69 12.39
C ARG A 117 3.38 -25.04 13.67
N PRO A 118 2.69 -25.24 14.81
CA PRO A 118 3.17 -24.74 16.10
C PRO A 118 4.59 -25.18 16.41
N LYS A 119 5.41 -24.25 16.87
CA LYS A 119 6.81 -24.45 17.27
C LYS A 119 6.98 -24.16 18.76
N MET A 120 8.04 -24.73 19.34
CA MET A 120 8.43 -24.43 20.72
C MET A 120 8.76 -22.94 20.93
N ASP A 121 9.35 -22.30 19.92
CA ASP A 121 9.56 -20.84 19.93
C ASP A 121 8.27 -20.13 19.54
N ASN A 122 7.53 -19.65 20.55
CA ASN A 122 6.23 -19.00 20.42
C ASN A 122 6.24 -17.75 19.51
N ARG A 123 7.39 -17.09 19.33
CA ARG A 123 7.56 -15.94 18.42
C ARG A 123 7.32 -16.31 16.96
N LYS A 124 7.39 -17.60 16.62
CA LYS A 124 7.16 -18.12 15.26
C LYS A 124 5.73 -18.62 15.04
N ASN A 125 4.87 -18.47 16.05
CA ASN A 125 3.52 -19.04 16.04
C ASN A 125 2.42 -18.04 15.67
N LYS A 126 2.76 -16.80 15.28
CA LYS A 126 1.78 -15.72 14.93
C LYS A 126 0.67 -16.17 13.97
N TRP A 127 0.96 -17.11 13.06
CA TRP A 127 -0.01 -17.70 12.13
C TRP A 127 0.04 -19.23 12.14
N ALA A 128 0.42 -19.84 13.26
CA ALA A 128 0.53 -21.29 13.35
C ALA A 128 -0.86 -21.95 13.40
N ILE A 129 -1.07 -22.99 12.62
CA ILE A 129 -2.34 -23.72 12.55
C ILE A 129 -2.06 -25.19 12.90
N THR A 130 -2.83 -25.71 13.84
CA THR A 130 -2.69 -27.10 14.30
C THR A 130 -3.19 -28.10 13.25
N GLN A 131 -2.75 -29.35 13.40
CA GLN A 131 -3.20 -30.46 12.55
C GLN A 131 -4.72 -30.74 12.71
N GLN A 132 -5.31 -30.40 13.87
CA GLN A 132 -6.74 -30.56 14.14
C GLN A 132 -7.61 -29.50 13.44
N GLU A 133 -7.07 -28.29 13.30
CA GLU A 133 -7.71 -27.20 12.56
C GLU A 133 -7.59 -27.44 11.05
N VAL A 134 -6.37 -27.70 10.57
CA VAL A 134 -6.08 -27.97 9.15
C VAL A 134 -5.19 -29.21 9.05
N PRO A 135 -5.75 -30.37 8.64
CA PRO A 135 -5.00 -31.62 8.55
C PRO A 135 -4.05 -31.67 7.35
N TRP A 136 -4.27 -30.85 6.32
CA TRP A 136 -3.39 -30.81 5.16
C TRP A 136 -2.11 -30.02 5.44
N SER A 137 -1.05 -30.31 4.67
CA SER A 137 0.24 -29.62 4.79
C SER A 137 0.28 -28.28 4.03
N ARG A 138 -0.74 -28.01 3.21
CA ARG A 138 -0.87 -26.81 2.38
C ARG A 138 -2.25 -26.20 2.55
N LEU A 139 -2.29 -24.87 2.58
CA LEU A 139 -3.51 -24.09 2.50
C LEU A 139 -4.00 -24.04 1.05
N PRO A 140 -5.32 -23.88 0.82
CA PRO A 140 -5.82 -23.46 -0.48
C PRO A 140 -5.20 -22.11 -0.86
N THR A 141 -5.25 -21.75 -2.13
CA THR A 141 -4.86 -20.40 -2.56
C THR A 141 -5.78 -19.36 -1.95
N TYR A 142 -5.21 -18.28 -1.40
CA TYR A 142 -5.96 -17.17 -0.82
C TYR A 142 -5.30 -15.83 -1.16
N ALA A 143 -6.02 -14.73 -0.98
CA ALA A 143 -5.45 -13.38 -1.03
C ALA A 143 -5.02 -12.93 0.38
N ALA A 144 -3.86 -12.28 0.50
CA ALA A 144 -3.43 -11.66 1.75
C ALA A 144 -4.35 -10.47 2.10
N GLY A 145 -4.62 -10.27 3.40
CA GLY A 145 -5.56 -9.30 3.97
C GLY A 145 -5.19 -7.83 3.75
N ALA A 146 -4.03 -7.60 3.14
CA ALA A 146 -3.60 -6.28 2.70
C ALA A 146 -4.64 -5.58 1.80
N ALA A 147 -5.24 -6.31 0.86
CA ALA A 147 -6.28 -5.78 -0.03
C ALA A 147 -7.00 -6.91 -0.76
N ILE A 148 -8.32 -6.98 -0.65
CA ILE A 148 -9.13 -7.97 -1.34
C ILE A 148 -10.30 -7.25 -2.03
N LEU A 149 -10.35 -7.35 -3.36
CA LEU A 149 -11.48 -6.95 -4.17
C LEU A 149 -12.44 -8.13 -4.33
N ILE A 150 -13.69 -7.93 -3.91
CA ILE A 150 -14.76 -8.92 -4.01
C ILE A 150 -15.94 -8.28 -4.73
N GLY A 151 -16.31 -8.82 -5.88
CA GLY A 151 -17.47 -8.42 -6.66
C GLY A 151 -18.76 -8.70 -5.91
N ALA A 152 -19.79 -7.88 -6.14
CA ALA A 152 -21.04 -7.98 -5.39
C ALA A 152 -21.71 -9.37 -5.50
N ASP A 153 -21.71 -9.98 -6.70
CA ASP A 153 -22.29 -11.31 -6.89
C ASP A 153 -21.43 -12.40 -6.22
N ILE A 154 -20.10 -12.20 -6.18
CA ILE A 154 -19.19 -13.12 -5.50
C ILE A 154 -19.41 -13.07 -3.99
N LEU A 155 -19.58 -11.88 -3.43
CA LEU A 155 -19.80 -11.68 -2.00
C LEU A 155 -21.07 -12.40 -1.51
N ASP A 156 -22.16 -12.31 -2.28
CA ASP A 156 -23.42 -13.00 -1.96
C ASP A 156 -23.22 -14.53 -1.89
N ASP A 157 -22.49 -15.11 -2.84
CA ASP A 157 -22.15 -16.54 -2.81
C ASP A 157 -21.17 -16.91 -1.69
N MET A 158 -20.22 -16.02 -1.39
CA MET A 158 -19.27 -16.20 -0.29
C MET A 158 -19.97 -16.30 1.06
N ILE A 159 -21.00 -15.50 1.32
CA ILE A 159 -21.75 -15.56 2.58
C ILE A 159 -22.36 -16.95 2.82
N ILE A 160 -22.87 -17.59 1.77
CA ILE A 160 -23.38 -18.96 1.86
C ILE A 160 -22.22 -19.90 2.18
N SER A 161 -21.09 -19.81 1.46
CA SER A 161 -19.93 -20.66 1.69
C SER A 161 -19.31 -20.48 3.09
N GLU A 162 -19.28 -19.25 3.60
CA GLU A 162 -18.82 -18.89 4.94
C GLU A 162 -19.62 -19.62 6.03
N LEU A 163 -20.95 -19.66 5.90
CA LEU A 163 -21.84 -20.36 6.84
C LEU A 163 -21.50 -21.85 6.97
N TYR A 164 -21.05 -22.47 5.89
CA TYR A 164 -20.68 -23.89 5.87
C TYR A 164 -19.18 -24.13 6.06
N THR A 165 -18.38 -23.09 6.28
CA THR A 165 -16.93 -23.19 6.47
C THR A 165 -16.56 -23.16 7.93
N ARG A 166 -15.88 -24.23 8.37
CA ARG A 166 -15.38 -24.33 9.74
C ARG A 166 -14.47 -23.14 10.03
N PHE A 167 -14.72 -22.51 11.17
CA PHE A 167 -13.92 -21.38 11.64
C PHE A 167 -12.43 -21.72 11.65
N LEU A 168 -11.63 -20.80 11.12
CA LEU A 168 -10.17 -20.76 11.21
C LEU A 168 -9.80 -19.33 11.57
N TRP A 169 -8.95 -19.15 12.59
CA TRP A 169 -8.64 -17.84 13.15
C TRP A 169 -7.69 -16.98 12.31
N VAL A 170 -6.99 -17.59 11.35
CA VAL A 170 -6.24 -16.89 10.31
C VAL A 170 -7.24 -16.58 9.18
N ASP A 171 -7.81 -15.38 9.22
CA ASP A 171 -8.91 -14.88 8.39
C ASP A 171 -8.62 -14.93 6.88
N ASP A 172 -7.44 -14.49 6.45
CA ASP A 172 -7.04 -14.56 5.04
C ASP A 172 -7.04 -16.01 4.53
N ALA A 173 -6.47 -16.91 5.33
CA ALA A 173 -6.42 -18.33 5.02
C ALA A 173 -7.82 -18.98 5.08
N TYR A 174 -8.68 -18.51 5.99
CA TYR A 174 -10.08 -18.90 6.07
C TYR A 174 -10.83 -18.58 4.77
N LEU A 175 -10.65 -17.37 4.22
CA LEU A 175 -11.25 -16.99 2.93
C LEU A 175 -10.79 -17.88 1.78
N GLY A 176 -9.56 -18.40 1.81
CA GLY A 176 -9.11 -19.44 0.88
C GLY A 176 -9.98 -20.70 0.89
N PHE A 177 -10.40 -21.17 2.07
CA PHE A 177 -11.30 -22.31 2.18
C PHE A 177 -12.73 -21.98 1.76
N VAL A 178 -13.19 -20.75 2.05
CA VAL A 178 -14.51 -20.26 1.59
C VAL A 178 -14.58 -20.28 0.06
N VAL A 179 -13.59 -19.69 -0.61
CA VAL A 179 -13.54 -19.61 -2.07
C VAL A 179 -13.35 -20.98 -2.71
N ALA A 180 -12.55 -21.87 -2.11
CA ALA A 180 -12.35 -23.22 -2.63
C ALA A 180 -13.65 -24.05 -2.75
N LYS A 181 -14.70 -23.70 -2.00
CA LYS A 181 -16.02 -24.33 -2.11
C LYS A 181 -16.89 -23.76 -3.21
N LEU A 182 -16.54 -22.61 -3.75
CA LEU A 182 -17.26 -21.93 -4.83
C LEU A 182 -16.71 -22.30 -6.22
N SER A 183 -16.15 -23.51 -6.37
CA SER A 183 -15.58 -24.00 -7.63
C SER A 183 -16.54 -23.77 -8.81
N PRO A 184 -16.06 -23.27 -9.97
CA PRO A 184 -14.65 -23.12 -10.36
C PRO A 184 -13.99 -21.79 -9.95
N ARG A 185 -14.60 -21.01 -9.05
CA ARG A 185 -14.05 -19.70 -8.65
C ARG A 185 -12.74 -19.85 -7.89
N GLN A 186 -11.84 -18.90 -8.12
CA GLN A 186 -10.54 -18.82 -7.46
C GLN A 186 -10.13 -17.36 -7.34
N PHE A 187 -9.30 -17.05 -6.34
CA PHE A 187 -8.66 -15.76 -6.26
C PHE A 187 -7.74 -15.54 -7.48
N GLU A 188 -7.79 -14.34 -8.02
CA GLU A 188 -6.89 -13.85 -9.06
C GLU A 188 -5.92 -12.82 -8.50
N ASP A 189 -4.77 -12.68 -9.15
CA ASP A 189 -3.80 -11.66 -8.79
C ASP A 189 -4.33 -10.24 -9.01
N LEU A 190 -4.07 -9.36 -8.04
CA LEU A 190 -4.34 -7.93 -8.16
C LEU A 190 -3.30 -7.26 -9.08
N LYS A 191 -3.41 -7.57 -10.37
CA LYS A 191 -2.49 -7.08 -11.40
C LYS A 191 -2.40 -5.57 -11.36
N GLY A 192 -1.17 -5.06 -11.48
CA GLY A 192 -0.95 -3.61 -11.44
C GLY A 192 -0.88 -3.06 -10.02
N PHE A 193 -0.75 -3.91 -8.99
CA PHE A 193 -0.42 -3.50 -7.63
C PHE A 193 0.64 -4.42 -7.02
N TYR A 194 1.39 -3.91 -6.04
CA TYR A 194 2.29 -4.70 -5.22
C TYR A 194 2.26 -4.24 -3.76
N LEU A 195 2.60 -5.15 -2.85
CA LEU A 195 2.75 -4.86 -1.44
C LEU A 195 4.18 -4.45 -1.15
N GLU A 196 4.33 -3.28 -0.54
CA GLU A 196 5.60 -2.79 0.00
C GLU A 196 5.54 -2.84 1.52
N SER A 197 6.66 -3.23 2.14
CA SER A 197 6.82 -3.25 3.58
C SER A 197 8.22 -2.76 3.92
N SER A 198 8.32 -1.55 4.47
CA SER A 198 9.58 -0.94 4.87
C SER A 198 9.47 -0.36 6.27
N ASN A 199 10.44 -0.65 7.14
CA ASN A 199 10.53 -0.09 8.50
C ASN A 199 9.23 -0.19 9.33
N ASN A 200 8.50 -1.31 9.22
CA ASN A 200 7.18 -1.60 9.84
C ASN A 200 5.97 -0.85 9.25
N ASP A 201 6.18 0.00 8.25
CA ASP A 201 5.09 0.61 7.49
C ASP A 201 4.77 -0.26 6.25
N LYS A 202 3.49 -0.32 5.87
CA LYS A 202 3.03 -1.11 4.73
C LYS A 202 2.25 -0.24 3.76
N ALA A 203 2.33 -0.57 2.47
CA ALA A 203 1.61 0.16 1.42
C ALA A 203 1.15 -0.78 0.30
N LEU A 204 -0.04 -0.50 -0.24
CA LEU A 204 -0.48 -1.06 -1.52
C LEU A 204 -0.16 -0.06 -2.64
N ILE A 205 0.83 -0.38 -3.47
CA ILE A 205 1.35 0.54 -4.47
C ILE A 205 0.91 0.10 -5.87
N PRO A 206 0.39 1.01 -6.72
CA PRO A 206 0.09 0.69 -8.10
C PRO A 206 1.37 0.54 -8.94
N LEU A 207 1.42 -0.50 -9.76
CA LEU A 207 2.46 -0.82 -10.72
C LEU A 207 2.05 -0.32 -12.11
N PHE A 208 2.22 0.97 -12.39
CA PHE A 208 2.20 1.47 -13.77
C PHE A 208 3.59 1.32 -14.39
N ARG A 209 3.79 0.29 -15.22
CA ARG A 209 4.98 0.20 -16.10
C ARG A 209 4.77 1.09 -17.32
N TYR A 210 5.18 2.35 -17.23
CA TYR A 210 5.65 3.06 -18.42
C TYR A 210 7.18 3.05 -18.39
N PRO A 211 7.88 3.02 -19.56
CA PRO A 211 9.34 2.92 -19.62
C PRO A 211 10.11 4.08 -18.93
N THR A 212 9.42 5.09 -18.41
CA THR A 212 9.98 6.27 -17.72
C THR A 212 9.27 6.63 -16.40
N TYR A 213 8.35 5.79 -15.89
CA TYR A 213 7.59 6.05 -14.67
C TYR A 213 7.79 4.93 -13.66
N VAL A 214 8.13 5.28 -12.42
CA VAL A 214 8.15 4.32 -11.31
C VAL A 214 7.37 4.93 -10.16
N TRP A 215 6.18 4.42 -9.87
CA TRP A 215 5.53 4.73 -8.60
C TRP A 215 6.31 4.04 -7.47
N GLY A 216 6.72 4.80 -6.47
CA GLY A 216 7.44 4.32 -5.30
C GLY A 216 6.89 4.97 -4.03
N THR A 217 7.26 4.43 -2.88
CA THR A 217 7.05 5.11 -1.60
C THR A 217 8.19 6.08 -1.34
N ALA A 218 7.87 7.26 -0.81
CA ALA A 218 8.84 8.12 -0.17
C ALA A 218 8.48 8.24 1.29
N ARG A 219 9.47 8.47 2.14
CA ARG A 219 9.22 8.83 3.52
C ARG A 219 9.72 10.23 3.75
N LEU A 220 8.85 11.12 4.18
CA LEU A 220 9.26 12.47 4.50
C LEU A 220 9.79 12.49 5.93
N ILE A 221 11.06 12.88 6.11
CA ILE A 221 11.61 13.21 7.43
C ILE A 221 12.12 14.64 7.36
N GLY A 222 11.48 15.54 8.09
CA GLY A 222 11.91 16.93 8.27
C GLY A 222 11.67 17.36 9.71
N ALA A 223 12.33 18.44 10.14
CA ALA A 223 12.18 18.96 11.51
C ALA A 223 10.73 19.31 11.87
N ASP A 224 9.90 19.63 10.86
CA ASP A 224 8.51 20.06 11.00
C ASP A 224 7.52 19.15 10.21
N VAL A 225 7.97 17.95 9.79
CA VAL A 225 7.13 16.95 9.12
C VAL A 225 7.14 15.65 9.93
N PRO A 226 5.99 15.10 10.34
CA PRO A 226 5.93 13.81 11.02
C PRO A 226 6.65 12.73 10.21
N ASN A 227 7.33 11.79 10.88
CA ASN A 227 7.96 10.63 10.24
C ASN A 227 6.87 9.72 9.64
N GLU A 228 6.45 10.05 8.43
CA GLU A 228 5.28 9.49 7.76
C GLU A 228 5.72 8.87 6.42
N LEU A 229 5.35 7.61 6.20
CA LEU A 229 5.43 7.00 4.88
C LEU A 229 4.33 7.62 4.01
N ILE A 230 4.68 8.05 2.80
CA ILE A 230 3.72 8.61 1.84
C ILE A 230 3.85 7.92 0.48
N ILE A 231 2.72 7.78 -0.21
CA ILE A 231 2.70 7.36 -1.61
C ILE A 231 2.97 8.61 -2.45
N VAL A 232 3.98 8.54 -3.32
CA VAL A 232 4.36 9.65 -4.19
C VAL A 232 4.47 9.21 -5.64
N GLU A 233 4.13 10.12 -6.54
CA GLU A 233 4.39 9.96 -7.96
C GLU A 233 5.85 10.29 -8.22
N VAL A 234 6.62 9.31 -8.71
CA VAL A 234 8.02 9.51 -9.08
C VAL A 234 8.16 9.46 -10.58
N TYR A 235 8.65 10.56 -11.12
CA TYR A 235 8.95 10.73 -12.52
C TYR A 235 10.45 10.51 -12.69
N THR A 236 10.83 9.49 -13.48
CA THR A 236 12.23 9.28 -13.84
C THR A 236 12.41 9.59 -15.32
N HIS A 237 12.87 10.79 -15.65
CA HIS A 237 13.10 11.18 -17.04
C HIS A 237 14.58 11.03 -17.39
N PHE A 238 14.88 10.46 -18.57
CA PHE A 238 16.25 10.33 -19.06
C PHE A 238 16.42 11.19 -20.31
N LEU A 239 17.35 12.14 -20.29
CA LEU A 239 17.79 12.86 -21.47
C LEU A 239 19.10 12.24 -21.95
N LEU A 240 19.17 11.89 -23.24
CA LEU A 240 20.41 11.43 -23.88
C LEU A 240 21.10 12.65 -24.50
N ALA A 241 22.33 12.94 -24.08
CA ALA A 241 23.16 13.97 -24.68
C ALA A 241 24.61 13.47 -24.79
N ASN A 242 25.17 13.44 -26.01
CA ASN A 242 26.57 13.14 -26.29
C ASN A 242 27.14 11.95 -25.48
N ASP A 243 26.53 10.77 -25.63
CA ASP A 243 26.89 9.51 -24.93
C ASP A 243 26.73 9.51 -23.40
N ALA A 244 25.93 10.45 -22.86
CA ALA A 244 25.54 10.51 -21.47
C ALA A 244 24.02 10.48 -21.29
N TYR A 245 23.54 9.71 -20.32
CA TYR A 245 22.16 9.75 -19.84
C TYR A 245 22.07 10.65 -18.62
N LEU A 246 21.29 11.72 -18.73
CA LEU A 246 20.92 12.60 -17.63
C LEU A 246 19.56 12.15 -17.07
N GLY A 247 19.56 11.58 -15.87
CA GLY A 247 18.35 11.13 -15.19
C GLY A 247 17.84 12.18 -14.20
N PHE A 248 16.56 12.53 -14.29
CA PHE A 248 15.85 13.34 -13.29
C PHE A 248 14.88 12.47 -12.52
N VAL A 249 14.92 12.54 -11.19
CA VAL A 249 13.89 11.98 -10.32
C VAL A 249 13.10 13.14 -9.74
N MET A 250 11.86 13.31 -10.17
CA MET A 250 10.93 14.30 -9.62
C MET A 250 9.86 13.59 -8.80
N ALA A 251 9.54 14.12 -7.63
CA ALA A 251 8.43 13.62 -6.83
C ALA A 251 7.30 14.67 -6.82
N ASN A 252 6.09 14.28 -7.23
CA ASN A 252 4.90 15.10 -7.00
C ASN A 252 4.39 14.78 -5.59
N LEU A 253 4.56 15.73 -4.68
CA LEU A 253 4.04 15.62 -3.33
C LEU A 253 2.60 16.14 -3.30
N PRO A 254 1.67 15.43 -2.62
CA PRO A 254 0.31 15.93 -2.44
C PRO A 254 0.34 17.33 -1.82
N SER A 255 -0.65 18.15 -2.17
CA SER A 255 -0.75 19.60 -1.88
C SER A 255 -0.77 19.93 -0.38
N ARG A 256 0.36 19.76 0.31
CA ARG A 256 0.60 20.28 1.66
C ARG A 256 1.35 21.62 1.54
N GLN A 257 0.99 22.60 2.37
CA GLN A 257 1.76 23.84 2.48
C GLN A 257 3.07 23.55 3.24
N PHE A 258 4.10 23.11 2.53
CA PHE A 258 5.44 22.95 3.09
C PHE A 258 6.08 24.33 3.28
N ARG A 259 5.76 25.04 4.37
CA ARG A 259 6.33 26.38 4.61
C ARG A 259 7.76 26.33 5.18
N ASP A 260 8.18 25.24 5.83
CA ASP A 260 9.46 25.19 6.56
C ASP A 260 10.12 23.79 6.55
N MET A 261 10.27 23.15 5.39
CA MET A 261 10.97 21.85 5.34
C MET A 261 12.49 22.01 5.52
N LYS A 262 13.05 21.52 6.63
CA LYS A 262 14.51 21.49 6.85
C LYS A 262 15.24 20.32 6.17
N GLY A 263 14.55 19.58 5.30
CA GLY A 263 15.05 18.42 4.55
C GLY A 263 13.97 17.36 4.35
N PHE A 264 14.21 16.41 3.45
CA PHE A 264 13.47 15.15 3.35
C PHE A 264 14.46 14.01 3.09
N TYR A 265 14.00 12.77 2.98
CA TYR A 265 14.87 11.69 2.50
C TYR A 265 14.09 10.83 1.52
N TRP A 266 14.81 10.16 0.62
CA TRP A 266 14.23 9.23 -0.32
C TRP A 266 14.71 7.82 0.00
N GLU A 267 13.77 6.91 0.22
CA GLU A 267 14.04 5.48 0.41
C GLU A 267 13.45 4.72 -0.78
N ALA A 268 14.31 4.36 -1.74
CA ALA A 268 13.90 3.56 -2.88
C ALA A 268 13.95 2.05 -2.53
N ASN A 269 13.15 1.27 -3.26
CA ASN A 269 13.10 -0.20 -3.17
C ASN A 269 14.51 -0.79 -3.06
N ASN A 270 14.75 -1.55 -1.96
CA ASN A 270 16.00 -2.19 -1.51
C ASN A 270 16.76 -1.53 -0.33
N ASN A 271 16.10 -0.80 0.58
CA ASN A 271 16.74 -0.15 1.74
C ASN A 271 17.91 0.78 1.38
N LYS A 272 17.96 1.28 0.13
CA LYS A 272 18.95 2.28 -0.29
C LYS A 272 18.41 3.65 0.11
N LYS A 273 19.02 4.20 1.15
CA LYS A 273 18.72 5.54 1.69
C LYS A 273 19.54 6.58 0.94
N ALA A 274 18.88 7.60 0.41
CA ALA A 274 19.55 8.79 -0.10
C ALA A 274 19.20 9.99 0.81
N LEU A 275 20.23 10.66 1.30
CA LEU A 275 20.14 11.84 2.16
C LEU A 275 19.89 13.08 1.27
N THR A 276 18.76 13.76 1.40
CA THR A 276 18.52 15.06 0.74
C THR A 276 18.42 16.16 1.77
N TYR A 277 19.56 16.83 2.04
CA TYR A 277 19.56 18.10 2.76
C TYR A 277 19.47 19.23 1.74
N HIS A 278 18.38 19.99 1.71
CA HIS A 278 18.39 21.36 1.21
C HIS A 278 17.14 22.14 1.64
N THR A 279 17.34 23.43 1.91
CA THR A 279 16.33 24.49 1.98
C THR A 279 15.37 24.34 0.80
N PRO A 280 14.04 24.42 0.99
CA PRO A 280 13.08 24.14 -0.08
C PRO A 280 13.29 25.15 -1.20
N ILE A 281 13.82 24.69 -2.33
CA ILE A 281 13.81 25.48 -3.56
C ILE A 281 12.38 25.39 -4.08
N GLN A 282 11.64 26.48 -4.00
CA GLN A 282 10.40 26.62 -4.77
C GLN A 282 10.80 26.67 -6.24
N LEU A 283 10.69 25.53 -6.90
CA LEU A 283 10.89 25.43 -8.33
C LEU A 283 9.60 25.91 -8.98
N THR A 284 9.61 27.13 -9.51
CA THR A 284 8.59 27.53 -10.47
C THR A 284 8.85 26.80 -11.79
N PHE A 285 7.79 26.53 -12.56
CA PHE A 285 7.91 25.92 -13.89
C PHE A 285 8.91 26.66 -14.78
N VAL A 286 8.90 28.00 -14.69
CA VAL A 286 9.82 28.91 -15.38
C VAL A 286 11.28 28.68 -14.95
N TRP A 287 11.56 28.53 -13.66
CA TRP A 287 12.93 28.28 -13.19
C TRP A 287 13.47 26.94 -13.71
N LEU A 288 12.64 25.89 -13.70
CA LEU A 288 13.04 24.57 -14.20
C LEU A 288 13.32 24.62 -15.71
N GLU A 289 12.44 25.27 -16.46
CA GLU A 289 12.57 25.46 -17.91
C GLU A 289 13.82 26.27 -18.26
N ASP A 290 14.09 27.38 -17.56
CA ASP A 290 15.25 28.23 -17.79
C ASP A 290 16.57 27.54 -17.45
N ASN A 291 16.64 26.78 -16.35
CA ASN A 291 17.87 26.08 -15.96
C ASN A 291 18.10 24.81 -16.79
N LEU A 292 17.05 24.09 -17.20
CA LEU A 292 17.17 23.01 -18.19
C LEU A 292 17.62 23.56 -19.54
N LYS A 293 17.07 24.68 -19.99
CA LYS A 293 17.51 25.37 -21.22
C LYS A 293 18.97 25.80 -21.12
N GLN A 294 19.41 26.40 -20.01
CA GLN A 294 20.81 26.79 -19.83
C GLN A 294 21.76 25.59 -19.77
N PHE A 295 21.37 24.49 -19.12
CA PHE A 295 22.17 23.27 -19.07
C PHE A 295 22.21 22.56 -20.43
N LEU A 296 21.09 22.55 -21.17
CA LEU A 296 21.00 22.01 -22.53
C LEU A 296 21.80 22.86 -23.53
N LEU A 297 21.72 24.19 -23.44
CA LEU A 297 22.56 25.12 -24.23
C LEU A 297 24.06 24.92 -23.94
N ALA A 298 24.43 24.51 -22.73
CA ALA A 298 25.82 24.22 -22.37
C ALA A 298 26.32 22.86 -22.88
N VAL A 299 25.42 21.95 -23.31
CA VAL A 299 25.75 20.56 -23.63
C VAL A 299 25.32 20.14 -25.06
N SER A 300 24.45 20.89 -25.73
CA SER A 300 23.84 20.54 -27.02
C SER A 300 23.34 21.78 -27.79
N ASP A 301 23.75 21.92 -29.05
CA ASP A 301 23.39 23.03 -29.95
C ASP A 301 21.98 22.92 -30.56
N ASN A 302 21.15 21.94 -30.17
CA ASN A 302 19.78 21.83 -30.67
C ASN A 302 18.97 20.80 -29.87
N SER A 303 17.86 21.22 -29.25
CA SER A 303 16.56 20.53 -29.35
C SER A 303 15.48 21.15 -28.46
N ASN A 304 14.30 21.32 -29.05
CA ASN A 304 13.04 21.61 -28.35
C ASN A 304 12.63 20.41 -27.49
N LEU A 305 12.34 20.66 -26.22
CA LEU A 305 11.75 19.70 -25.29
C LEU A 305 10.32 20.16 -24.98
N ASP A 306 9.32 19.29 -25.20
CA ASP A 306 7.93 19.56 -24.86
C ASP A 306 7.54 18.67 -23.66
N LEU A 307 7.40 19.30 -22.49
CA LEU A 307 7.05 18.66 -21.23
C LEU A 307 5.59 19.01 -20.88
N HIS A 308 4.67 18.07 -21.11
CA HIS A 308 3.30 18.20 -20.62
C HIS A 308 3.21 17.73 -19.16
N LEU A 309 3.18 18.68 -18.22
CA LEU A 309 2.88 18.46 -16.80
C LEU A 309 1.81 19.46 -16.34
N ASP A 310 0.84 19.00 -15.55
CA ASP A 310 -0.33 19.77 -15.12
C ASP A 310 0.07 20.91 -14.14
N ALA A 311 -0.36 22.13 -14.45
CA ALA A 311 0.06 23.38 -13.80
C ALA A 311 -0.32 23.51 -12.31
N ALA A 312 -1.18 22.62 -11.81
CA ALA A 312 -1.61 22.62 -10.41
C ALA A 312 -0.64 21.87 -9.45
N SER A 313 0.39 21.20 -9.97
CA SER A 313 1.26 20.30 -9.18
C SER A 313 2.48 21.03 -8.62
N ARG A 314 2.77 20.86 -7.32
CA ARG A 314 4.02 21.34 -6.69
C ARG A 314 5.08 20.24 -6.80
N LEU A 315 5.94 20.34 -7.81
CA LEU A 315 7.05 19.42 -8.04
C LEU A 315 8.23 19.73 -7.12
N ILE A 316 8.79 18.70 -6.49
CA ILE A 316 10.10 18.76 -5.84
C ILE A 316 11.06 17.89 -6.65
N LEU A 317 12.16 18.48 -7.13
CA LEU A 317 13.28 17.74 -7.71
C LEU A 317 14.00 16.99 -6.57
N GLY A 318 13.99 15.66 -6.64
CA GLY A 318 14.69 14.81 -5.70
C GLY A 318 16.16 14.60 -6.06
N PHE A 319 16.46 14.31 -7.33
CA PHE A 319 17.82 13.98 -7.79
C PHE A 319 18.07 14.32 -9.26
N CYS A 320 19.33 14.60 -9.58
CA CYS A 320 19.90 14.59 -10.93
C CYS A 320 21.12 13.65 -10.93
N TRP A 321 21.23 12.75 -11.90
CA TRP A 321 22.45 11.93 -12.09
C TRP A 321 22.86 11.90 -13.55
N VAL A 322 24.17 11.73 -13.79
CA VAL A 322 24.75 11.60 -15.13
C VAL A 322 25.42 10.24 -15.25
N VAL A 323 24.98 9.44 -16.22
CA VAL A 323 25.62 8.16 -16.57
C VAL A 323 26.36 8.35 -17.88
N THR A 324 27.68 8.17 -17.88
CA THR A 324 28.51 8.23 -19.09
C THR A 324 29.12 6.86 -19.38
N SER A 325 29.64 6.67 -20.60
CA SER A 325 30.41 5.47 -20.99
C SER A 325 31.67 5.20 -20.13
N LYS A 326 32.09 6.17 -19.30
CA LYS A 326 33.25 6.08 -18.41
C LYS A 326 32.90 5.85 -16.92
N GLY A 327 31.60 5.73 -16.59
CA GLY A 327 31.13 5.46 -15.23
C GLY A 327 30.02 6.40 -14.76
N PHE A 328 29.53 6.10 -13.55
CA PHE A 328 28.43 6.80 -12.87
C PHE A 328 28.96 8.07 -12.17
N VAL A 329 28.37 9.24 -12.44
CA VAL A 329 28.68 10.48 -11.72
C VAL A 329 27.44 10.94 -10.97
N TRP A 330 27.57 11.02 -9.64
CA TRP A 330 26.61 11.71 -8.79
C TRP A 330 26.97 13.19 -8.79
N ASP A 331 26.09 14.04 -9.31
CA ASP A 331 26.21 15.47 -9.14
C ASP A 331 24.90 16.02 -8.57
N ILE A 332 24.91 16.31 -7.27
CA ILE A 332 23.88 17.15 -6.68
C ILE A 332 24.16 18.53 -7.24
N LEU A 333 23.31 19.04 -8.13
CA LEU A 333 23.37 20.40 -8.66
C LEU A 333 23.57 21.38 -7.50
N ARG A 334 24.83 21.79 -7.24
CA ARG A 334 25.11 22.92 -6.37
C ARG A 334 24.75 24.17 -7.15
N PRO A 335 23.97 25.10 -6.59
CA PRO A 335 23.97 26.46 -7.12
C PRO A 335 25.41 26.96 -7.05
N SER A 336 25.97 27.40 -8.18
CA SER A 336 27.23 28.15 -8.15
C SER A 336 26.96 29.41 -7.34
N SER A 337 27.68 29.56 -6.23
CA SER A 337 27.68 30.82 -5.48
C SER A 337 28.40 31.86 -6.32
N SER A 338 27.65 32.66 -7.09
CA SER A 338 28.14 33.92 -7.63
C SER A 338 27.76 35.06 -6.68
N ARG A 339 28.56 35.25 -5.63
CA ARG A 339 29.19 36.50 -5.20
C ARG A 339 30.00 36.28 -3.93
#